data_AF-A0AAJ6ZC40-F1
#
_entry.id   AF-A0AAJ6ZC40-F1
#
_cell.length_a   1.000
_cell.length_b   1.000
_cell.length_c   1.000
_cell.angle_alpha   90.00
_cell.angle_beta   90.00
_cell.angle_gamma   90.00
#
_symmetry.space_group_name_H-M   'P 1'
#
loop_
_entity.id
_entity.type
_entity.pdbx_description
1 polymer ?
#
loop_
_entity_poly.entity_id
_entity_poly.type
_entity_poly.pdbx_seq_one_letter_code
_entity_poly.pdbx_strand_id
1 'polypeptide(L)'
;MSDMIINDSVPVDKKWNELIKYNIFIMKLIEFVISMILLTLPFALPAPEIFHCLAAAPTLMLSFMFIILYLVDQHQSVVEQLYLASQITLNFFAILQATILTGFTGSYYGLMYFHLFLALCIDMYYNYNEHGCLIFTKPKKVII
;
A
#
# COMPACT_ATOMS: atom_id res chain seq x y z
N MET A 1 31.23 41.07 -14.58
CA MET A 1 31.34 39.61 -14.82
C MET A 1 30.87 38.96 -13.54
N SER A 2 29.56 38.72 -13.43
CA SER A 2 28.96 38.00 -12.31
C SER A 2 28.76 36.57 -12.76
N ASP A 3 29.58 35.67 -12.24
CA ASP A 3 29.41 34.25 -12.47
C ASP A 3 28.12 33.81 -11.78
N MET A 4 27.05 33.75 -12.58
CA MET A 4 25.82 33.08 -12.21
C MET A 4 26.13 31.58 -12.17
N ILE A 5 26.43 31.07 -10.98
CA ILE A 5 26.50 29.63 -10.71
C ILE A 5 25.06 29.13 -10.79
N ILE A 6 24.65 28.72 -12.00
CA ILE A 6 23.42 27.99 -12.22
C ILE A 6 23.60 26.65 -11.53
N ASN A 7 22.98 26.50 -10.36
CA ASN A 7 22.90 25.23 -9.64
C ASN A 7 21.83 24.34 -10.30
N ASP A 8 22.07 23.92 -11.55
CA ASP A 8 21.14 23.10 -12.35
C ASP A 8 21.18 21.61 -11.98
N SER A 9 22.14 21.18 -11.16
CA SER A 9 22.23 19.80 -10.73
C SER A 9 21.55 19.62 -9.37
N VAL A 10 20.22 19.68 -9.33
CA VAL A 10 19.55 18.81 -8.35
C VAL A 10 19.96 17.39 -8.78
N PRO A 11 20.75 16.66 -7.96
CA PRO A 11 21.25 15.36 -8.36
C PRO A 11 20.03 14.52 -8.75
N VAL A 12 20.11 13.91 -9.92
CA VAL A 12 19.02 13.13 -10.54
C VAL A 12 18.42 12.18 -9.48
N ASP A 13 19.27 11.59 -8.66
CA ASP A 13 18.95 10.73 -7.52
C ASP A 13 17.95 11.33 -6.51
N LYS A 14 18.04 12.63 -6.20
CA LYS A 14 17.14 13.30 -5.26
C LYS A 14 15.73 13.46 -5.84
N LYS A 15 15.63 13.82 -7.13
CA LYS A 15 14.34 13.90 -7.84
C LYS A 15 13.69 12.53 -7.97
N TRP A 16 14.46 11.48 -8.25
CA TRP A 16 13.96 10.11 -8.32
C TRP A 16 13.44 9.63 -6.96
N ASN A 17 14.16 9.92 -5.87
CA ASN A 17 13.75 9.52 -4.52
C ASN A 17 12.44 10.20 -4.09
N GLU A 18 12.28 11.49 -4.37
CA GLU A 18 11.02 12.21 -4.10
C GLU A 18 9.85 11.65 -4.92
N LEU A 19 10.10 11.24 -6.17
CA LEU A 19 9.07 10.66 -7.04
C LEU A 19 8.61 9.27 -6.54
N ILE A 20 9.52 8.44 -6.06
CA ILE A 20 9.19 7.10 -5.55
C ILE A 20 8.37 7.22 -4.26
N LYS A 21 8.75 8.09 -3.33
CA LYS A 21 7.97 8.39 -2.13
C LYS A 21 6.56 8.86 -2.45
N TYR A 22 6.43 9.71 -3.47
CA TYR A 22 5.12 10.16 -3.94
C TYR A 22 4.27 9.02 -4.50
N ASN A 23 4.87 8.07 -5.23
CA ASN A 23 4.18 6.89 -5.72
C ASN A 23 3.70 5.99 -4.57
N ILE A 24 4.55 5.73 -3.58
CA ILE A 24 4.16 4.94 -2.39
C ILE A 24 3.02 5.62 -1.63
N PHE A 25 3.10 6.94 -1.44
CA PHE A 25 2.03 7.72 -0.85
C PHE A 25 0.70 7.58 -1.62
N ILE A 26 0.74 7.67 -2.95
CA ILE A 26 -0.45 7.46 -3.79
C ILE A 26 -1.02 6.05 -3.60
N MET A 27 -0.16 5.02 -3.50
CA MET A 27 -0.64 3.65 -3.29
C MET A 27 -1.37 3.50 -1.96
N LYS A 28 -0.89 4.11 -0.87
CA LYS A 28 -1.63 4.13 0.41
C LYS A 28 -2.98 4.83 0.29
N LEU A 29 -3.06 5.90 -0.49
CA LEU A 29 -4.33 6.59 -0.75
C LEU A 29 -5.31 5.68 -1.51
N ILE A 30 -4.82 4.94 -2.51
CA ILE A 30 -5.63 3.98 -3.26
C ILE A 30 -6.12 2.86 -2.33
N GLU A 31 -5.24 2.28 -1.52
CA GLU A 31 -5.59 1.25 -0.52
C GLU A 31 -6.66 1.75 0.44
N PHE A 32 -6.53 2.99 0.91
CA PHE A 32 -7.49 3.62 1.80
C PHE A 32 -8.87 3.76 1.14
N VAL A 33 -8.92 4.33 -0.06
CA VAL A 33 -10.20 4.56 -0.78
C VAL A 33 -10.90 3.24 -1.09
N ILE A 34 -10.17 2.24 -1.61
CA ILE A 34 -10.76 0.93 -1.93
C ILE A 34 -11.24 0.22 -0.65
N SER A 35 -10.47 0.30 0.43
CA SER A 35 -10.87 -0.30 1.72
C SER A 35 -12.09 0.40 2.34
N MET A 36 -12.22 1.72 2.14
CA MET A 36 -13.39 2.49 2.56
C MET A 36 -14.63 2.05 1.77
N ILE A 37 -14.49 1.90 0.45
CA ILE A 37 -15.58 1.38 -0.41
C ILE A 37 -15.96 -0.03 0.06
N LEU A 38 -15.00 -0.93 0.28
CA LEU A 38 -15.25 -2.28 0.76
C LEU A 38 -16.02 -2.28 2.09
N LEU A 39 -15.65 -1.46 3.07
CA LEU A 39 -16.35 -1.40 4.36
C LEU A 39 -17.76 -0.80 4.28
N THR A 40 -18.04 0.04 3.29
CA THR A 40 -19.36 0.64 3.08
C THR A 40 -20.27 -0.22 2.20
N LEU A 41 -19.70 -1.10 1.38
CA LEU A 41 -20.43 -1.98 0.46
C LEU A 41 -21.48 -2.88 1.17
N PRO A 42 -21.24 -3.41 2.39
CA PRO A 42 -22.23 -4.12 3.19
C PRO A 42 -23.56 -3.39 3.42
N PHE A 43 -23.57 -2.06 3.39
CA PHE A 43 -24.80 -1.27 3.56
C PHE A 43 -25.69 -1.31 2.30
N ALA A 44 -25.14 -1.65 1.13
CA ALA A 44 -25.85 -1.73 -0.13
C ALA A 44 -26.05 -3.18 -0.61
N LEU A 45 -25.10 -4.08 -0.31
CA LEU A 45 -25.10 -5.47 -0.74
C LEU A 45 -24.75 -6.39 0.44
N PRO A 46 -25.39 -7.57 0.58
CA PRO A 46 -25.05 -8.50 1.67
C PRO A 46 -23.56 -8.87 1.63
N ALA A 47 -22.89 -8.73 2.78
CA ALA A 47 -21.45 -8.85 2.90
C ALA A 47 -20.97 -10.31 2.84
N PRO A 48 -19.78 -10.57 2.26
CA PRO A 48 -19.18 -11.89 2.24
C PRO A 48 -18.48 -12.19 3.58
N GLU A 49 -19.22 -12.75 4.54
CA GLU A 49 -18.73 -13.46 5.73
C GLU A 49 -17.46 -12.91 6.44
N ILE A 50 -16.71 -13.78 7.14
CA ILE A 50 -15.77 -13.45 8.21
C ILE A 50 -14.51 -12.72 7.72
N PHE A 51 -13.98 -13.06 6.54
CA PHE A 51 -12.74 -12.43 6.05
C PHE A 51 -12.96 -11.03 5.50
N HIS A 52 -14.20 -10.60 5.27
CA HIS A 52 -14.48 -9.26 4.76
C HIS A 52 -13.94 -8.17 5.69
N CYS A 53 -14.38 -8.19 6.94
CA CYS A 53 -13.96 -7.24 7.96
C CYS A 53 -12.48 -7.40 8.31
N LEU A 54 -11.98 -8.64 8.32
CA LEU A 54 -10.59 -8.94 8.68
C LEU A 54 -9.58 -8.43 7.64
N ALA A 55 -9.96 -8.34 6.37
CA ALA A 55 -9.13 -7.74 5.33
C ALA A 55 -9.35 -6.23 5.22
N ALA A 56 -10.61 -5.77 5.14
CA ALA A 56 -10.90 -4.37 4.80
C ALA A 56 -10.63 -3.40 5.97
N ALA A 57 -10.98 -3.75 7.21
CA ALA A 57 -10.81 -2.83 8.35
C ALA A 57 -9.33 -2.59 8.70
N PRO A 58 -8.46 -3.62 8.82
CA PRO A 58 -7.05 -3.40 9.04
C PRO A 58 -6.36 -2.67 7.89
N THR A 59 -6.75 -2.95 6.63
CA THR A 59 -6.20 -2.24 5.47
C THR A 59 -6.56 -0.74 5.52
N LEU A 60 -7.81 -0.39 5.84
CA LEU A 60 -8.21 1.02 6.00
C LEU A 60 -7.42 1.71 7.12
N MET A 61 -7.35 1.08 8.30
CA MET A 61 -6.73 1.70 9.48
C MET A 61 -5.23 1.93 9.27
N LEU A 62 -4.53 0.93 8.72
CA LEU A 62 -3.09 1.00 8.53
C LEU A 62 -2.71 1.90 7.35
N SER A 63 -3.44 1.85 6.23
CA SER A 63 -3.23 2.80 5.12
C SER A 63 -3.40 4.25 5.56
N PHE A 64 -4.42 4.55 6.38
CA PHE A 64 -4.60 5.89 6.96
C PHE A 64 -3.44 6.29 7.88
N MET A 65 -2.99 5.37 8.74
CA MET A 65 -1.83 5.61 9.60
C MET A 65 -0.57 5.88 8.78
N PHE A 66 -0.30 5.10 7.73
CA PHE A 66 0.84 5.33 6.85
C PHE A 66 0.74 6.65 6.10
N ILE A 67 -0.43 7.05 5.60
CA ILE A 67 -0.63 8.38 5.00
C ILE A 67 -0.18 9.49 5.95
N ILE A 68 -0.59 9.42 7.24
CA ILE A 68 -0.16 10.39 8.25
C ILE A 68 1.36 10.35 8.46
N LEU A 69 1.94 9.15 8.60
CA LEU A 69 3.38 8.99 8.79
C LEU A 69 4.21 9.51 7.60
N TYR A 70 3.70 9.36 6.37
CA TYR A 70 4.32 9.94 5.17
C TYR A 70 4.21 11.46 5.15
N LEU A 71 3.09 12.06 5.61
CA LEU A 71 2.94 13.52 5.72
C LEU A 71 3.87 14.15 6.76
N VAL A 72 4.23 13.41 7.81
CA VAL A 72 5.12 13.87 8.90
C VAL A 72 6.57 13.38 8.69
N ASP A 73 6.87 12.72 7.56
CA ASP A 73 8.18 12.14 7.25
C ASP A 73 8.71 11.15 8.32
N GLN A 74 7.82 10.47 9.05
CA GLN A 74 8.14 9.49 10.11
C GLN A 74 7.83 8.04 9.70
N HIS A 75 8.04 7.69 8.42
CA HIS A 75 7.76 6.33 7.93
C HIS A 75 8.85 5.33 8.37
N GLN A 76 8.42 4.13 8.77
CA GLN A 76 9.30 3.03 9.12
C GLN A 76 9.16 1.89 8.10
N SER A 77 10.16 1.73 7.25
CA SER A 77 10.14 0.79 6.11
C SER A 77 9.93 -0.67 6.52
N VAL A 78 10.49 -1.12 7.65
CA VAL A 78 10.30 -2.51 8.13
C VAL A 78 8.84 -2.78 8.51
N VAL A 79 8.21 -1.84 9.23
CA VAL A 79 6.81 -1.96 9.65
C VAL A 79 5.89 -1.95 8.44
N GLU A 80 6.21 -1.13 7.44
CA GLU A 80 5.48 -1.05 6.19
C GLU A 80 5.55 -2.34 5.37
N GLN A 81 6.73 -2.96 5.26
CA GLN A 81 6.85 -4.25 4.57
C GLN A 81 6.09 -5.38 5.28
N LEU A 82 6.10 -5.40 6.62
CA LEU A 82 5.32 -6.36 7.40
C LEU A 82 3.81 -6.14 7.23
N TYR A 83 3.38 -4.87 7.22
CA TYR A 83 2.01 -4.49 6.91
C TYR A 83 1.61 -5.04 5.53
N LEU A 84 2.36 -4.72 4.48
CA LEU A 84 2.07 -5.14 3.12
C LEU A 84 2.00 -6.66 2.99
N ALA A 85 2.98 -7.38 3.55
CA ALA A 85 2.97 -8.84 3.56
C ALA A 85 1.73 -9.43 4.25
N SER A 86 1.35 -8.87 5.41
CA SER A 86 0.16 -9.33 6.16
C SER A 86 -1.14 -9.05 5.40
N GLN A 87 -1.28 -7.86 4.80
CA GLN A 87 -2.50 -7.50 4.07
C GLN A 87 -2.63 -8.23 2.74
N ILE A 88 -1.53 -8.47 2.00
CA ILE A 88 -1.54 -9.31 0.80
C ILE A 88 -2.09 -10.69 1.14
N THR A 89 -1.65 -11.27 2.26
CA THR A 89 -2.11 -12.59 2.71
C THR A 89 -3.60 -12.59 3.06
N LEU A 90 -4.06 -11.62 3.85
CA LEU A 90 -5.47 -11.51 4.24
C LEU A 90 -6.39 -11.21 3.05
N ASN A 91 -5.97 -10.31 2.14
CA ASN A 91 -6.73 -10.00 0.93
C ASN A 91 -6.79 -11.19 -0.02
N PHE A 92 -5.73 -12.00 -0.13
CA PHE A 92 -5.78 -13.23 -0.91
C PHE A 92 -6.85 -14.21 -0.39
N PHE A 93 -6.93 -14.43 0.92
CA PHE A 93 -8.00 -15.25 1.50
C PHE A 93 -9.39 -14.64 1.30
N ALA A 94 -9.52 -13.31 1.41
CA ALA A 94 -10.77 -12.61 1.14
C ALA A 94 -11.22 -12.77 -0.32
N ILE A 95 -10.29 -12.75 -1.30
CA ILE A 95 -10.59 -13.04 -2.71
C ILE A 95 -11.12 -14.46 -2.86
N LEU A 96 -10.45 -15.45 -2.27
CA LEU A 96 -10.88 -16.85 -2.36
C LEU A 96 -12.27 -17.04 -1.76
N GLN A 97 -12.55 -16.46 -0.59
CA GLN A 97 -13.88 -16.52 0.00
C GLN A 97 -14.94 -15.81 -0.86
N ALA A 98 -14.65 -14.60 -1.34
CA ALA A 98 -15.58 -13.81 -2.15
C ALA A 98 -15.87 -14.48 -3.51
N THR A 99 -14.91 -15.13 -4.13
CA THR A 99 -15.10 -15.74 -5.47
C THR A 99 -15.64 -17.16 -5.42
N ILE A 100 -15.25 -17.97 -4.44
CA ILE A 100 -15.59 -19.40 -4.38
C ILE A 100 -16.89 -19.64 -3.60
N LEU A 101 -17.10 -18.94 -2.48
CA LEU A 101 -18.17 -19.29 -1.52
C LEU A 101 -19.48 -18.53 -1.74
N THR A 102 -19.45 -17.36 -2.40
CA THR A 102 -20.59 -16.42 -2.41
C THR A 102 -21.20 -16.14 -3.79
N GLY A 103 -20.79 -16.87 -4.83
CA GLY A 103 -21.44 -16.82 -6.16
C GLY A 103 -21.46 -15.42 -6.81
N PHE A 104 -22.59 -15.02 -7.39
CA PHE A 104 -22.70 -13.77 -8.15
C PHE A 104 -22.54 -12.50 -7.30
N THR A 105 -23.07 -12.47 -6.07
CA THR A 105 -22.87 -11.32 -5.16
C THR A 105 -21.42 -11.23 -4.70
N GLY A 106 -20.80 -12.39 -4.48
CA GLY A 106 -19.37 -12.52 -4.18
C GLY A 106 -18.45 -11.98 -5.27
N SER A 107 -18.86 -12.04 -6.54
CA SER A 107 -18.03 -11.57 -7.66
C SER A 107 -17.69 -10.07 -7.60
N TYR A 108 -18.61 -9.21 -7.14
CA TYR A 108 -18.35 -7.77 -6.96
C TYR A 108 -17.32 -7.52 -5.87
N TYR A 109 -17.45 -8.20 -4.72
CA TYR A 109 -16.47 -8.14 -3.65
C TYR A 109 -15.13 -8.70 -4.11
N GLY A 110 -15.12 -9.82 -4.84
CA GLY A 110 -13.92 -10.43 -5.40
C GLY A 110 -13.18 -9.50 -6.35
N LEU A 111 -13.89 -8.76 -7.21
CA LEU A 111 -13.29 -7.75 -8.08
C LEU A 111 -12.66 -6.61 -7.27
N MET A 112 -13.34 -6.10 -6.24
CA MET A 112 -12.81 -5.03 -5.39
C MET A 112 -11.59 -5.51 -4.59
N TYR A 113 -11.64 -6.71 -4.02
CA TYR A 113 -10.49 -7.32 -3.35
C TYR A 113 -9.33 -7.60 -4.30
N PHE A 114 -9.61 -7.95 -5.55
CA PHE A 114 -8.57 -8.13 -6.57
C PHE A 114 -7.87 -6.81 -6.91
N HIS A 115 -8.62 -5.70 -7.02
CA HIS A 115 -8.02 -4.37 -7.18
C HIS A 115 -7.17 -3.99 -5.97
N LEU A 116 -7.67 -4.25 -4.75
CA LEU A 116 -6.92 -3.99 -3.53
C LEU A 116 -5.64 -4.84 -3.44
N PHE A 117 -5.72 -6.11 -3.82
CA PHE A 117 -4.57 -7.01 -3.88
C PHE A 117 -3.52 -6.53 -4.87
N LEU A 118 -3.93 -6.12 -6.08
CA LEU A 118 -3.02 -5.54 -7.06
C LEU A 118 -2.37 -4.25 -6.54
N ALA A 119 -3.14 -3.38 -5.88
CA ALA A 119 -2.61 -2.17 -5.27
C ALA A 119 -1.52 -2.51 -4.22
N LEU A 120 -1.81 -3.42 -3.31
CA LEU A 120 -0.85 -3.88 -2.29
C LEU A 120 0.41 -4.51 -2.92
N CYS A 121 0.28 -5.27 -4.00
CA CYS A 121 1.42 -5.85 -4.71
C CYS A 121 2.29 -4.78 -5.40
N ILE A 122 1.67 -3.80 -6.04
CA ILE A 122 2.37 -2.67 -6.67
C ILE A 122 3.07 -1.83 -5.59
N ASP A 123 2.42 -1.63 -4.45
CA ASP A 123 3.01 -0.90 -3.33
C ASP A 123 4.22 -1.65 -2.74
N MET A 124 4.10 -2.97 -2.55
CA MET A 124 5.21 -3.82 -2.15
C MET A 124 6.38 -3.77 -3.15
N TYR A 125 6.09 -3.68 -4.44
CA TYR A 125 7.10 -3.52 -5.48
C TYR A 125 7.83 -2.17 -5.36
N TYR A 126 7.11 -1.06 -5.16
CA TYR A 126 7.73 0.25 -4.97
C TYR A 126 8.55 0.29 -3.67
N ASN A 127 8.02 -0.25 -2.58
CA ASN A 127 8.73 -0.30 -1.30
C ASN A 127 10.01 -1.15 -1.38
N TYR A 128 9.95 -2.29 -2.08
CA TYR A 128 11.13 -3.13 -2.33
C TYR A 128 12.18 -2.39 -3.17
N ASN A 129 11.77 -1.62 -4.19
CA ASN A 129 12.71 -0.87 -5.01
C ASN A 129 13.37 0.29 -4.25
N GLU A 130 12.66 0.95 -3.33
CA GLU A 130 13.22 2.06 -2.55
C GLU A 130 14.13 1.56 -1.41
N HIS A 131 13.69 0.53 -0.68
CA HIS A 131 14.32 0.14 0.59
C HIS A 131 14.99 -1.23 0.55
N GLY A 132 14.81 -2.02 -0.51
CA GLY A 132 15.21 -3.42 -0.57
C GLY A 132 14.36 -4.31 0.33
N CYS A 133 14.71 -5.60 0.44
CA CYS A 133 14.01 -6.52 1.34
C CYS A 133 14.59 -6.50 2.75
N LEU A 134 14.00 -5.70 3.64
CA LEU A 134 14.48 -5.53 5.02
C LEU A 134 13.98 -6.63 5.96
N ILE A 135 12.96 -7.40 5.56
CA ILE A 135 12.43 -8.53 6.34
C ILE A 135 13.45 -9.68 6.45
N PHE A 136 14.23 -9.92 5.38
CA PHE A 136 15.17 -11.05 5.32
C PHE A 136 16.65 -10.63 5.33
N THR A 137 16.94 -9.33 5.21
CA THR A 137 18.33 -8.83 5.25
C THR A 137 18.47 -7.72 6.28
N LYS A 138 19.58 -7.74 7.04
CA LYS A 138 19.93 -6.65 7.94
C LYS A 138 19.96 -5.34 7.14
N PRO A 139 19.49 -4.21 7.72
CA PRO A 139 19.61 -2.92 7.06
C PRO A 139 21.07 -2.69 6.69
N LYS A 140 21.35 -2.49 5.40
CA LYS A 140 22.66 -2.03 4.96
C LYS A 140 22.87 -0.69 5.64
N LYS A 141 23.77 -0.64 6.64
CA LYS A 141 24.27 0.64 7.16
C LYS A 141 24.88 1.38 5.98
N VAL A 142 24.17 2.37 5.47
CA VAL A 142 24.78 3.40 4.64
C VAL A 142 25.63 4.21 5.62
N ILE A 143 26.93 3.93 5.63
CA ILE A 143 27.92 4.77 6.29
C ILE A 143 28.02 6.01 5.41
N ILE A 144 27.43 7.12 5.89
CA ILE A 144 27.75 8.47 5.41
C ILE A 144 28.98 8.92 6.20
#